data_AF-A0A090X8P6-F1
#
_entry.id   AF-A0A090X8P6-F1
#
_cell.length_a   1.000
_cell.length_b   1.000
_cell.length_c   1.000
_cell.angle_alpha   90.00
_cell.angle_beta   90.00
_cell.angle_gamma   90.00
#
_symmetry.space_group_name_H-M   'P 1'
#
loop_
_entity.id
_entity.type
_entity.pdbx_description
1 polymer ?
#
loop_
_entity_poly.entity_id
_entity_poly.type
_entity_poly.pdbx_seq_one_letter_code
_entity_poly.pdbx_strand_id
1 'polypeptide(L)'
;MPSSCARPVGGGGASSLAATSLLLLLLAPACPAVTDSGRMCEPIRIEMCKDIGYNVTGMPNLVGHELQQDAQLQLQTFKPLVQYGCASQLKFFLCSVYVPMCTEKVAQPIGPCRPLCESVRTRCQPVLQEFGFPWPAALNCSKFPPQNNHRHMCMDGPAPEESERFRGGLRPKPPRLSRKPLPPPGADRARLRGLCDAYHHGDRYFFFINRTERCAHLCDRDILFTQENKRFAEIWTSVWACLCFLSTLFTLGTFFVDSRRFHYPERGIIYMSGCYNVYCVAYFVRLLLGRSSVSCHLDSQHEVSILIQEGVDNINCTVVFMLLYYFGMASATWWVVLTVTWFLSAGLRWSHERVQKHMTAFHFFAWVPPAVQTIVILAMRVVDADEPTGTCLRGQPEQARAPGFTLSCLPSSTSWSVPSSSPGES
;
A
#
# COMPACT_ATOMS: atom_id res chain seq x y z
N MET A 1 11.36 -73.20 -27.77
CA MET A 1 11.47 -74.43 -26.95
C MET A 1 12.08 -74.06 -25.60
N PRO A 2 11.65 -74.73 -24.52
CA PRO A 2 11.17 -74.14 -23.26
C PRO A 2 12.31 -73.74 -22.32
N SER A 3 12.12 -72.93 -21.28
CA SER A 3 11.69 -73.37 -19.93
C SER A 3 11.42 -72.10 -19.11
N SER A 4 10.20 -71.91 -18.57
CA SER A 4 9.81 -72.20 -17.17
C SER A 4 10.71 -71.52 -16.13
N CYS A 5 10.26 -70.96 -15.02
CA CYS A 5 8.97 -70.70 -14.36
C CYS A 5 9.40 -70.12 -12.99
N ALA A 6 8.69 -69.13 -12.44
CA ALA A 6 8.23 -69.15 -11.04
C ALA A 6 7.58 -67.80 -10.65
N ARG A 7 6.28 -67.86 -10.41
CA ARG A 7 5.51 -66.95 -9.54
C ARG A 7 5.78 -67.31 -8.06
N PRO A 8 5.52 -66.41 -7.09
CA PRO A 8 4.17 -66.27 -6.49
C PRO A 8 3.73 -64.79 -6.39
N VAL A 9 2.51 -64.38 -6.77
CA VAL A 9 1.18 -64.48 -6.11
C VAL A 9 1.02 -63.57 -4.88
N GLY A 10 0.09 -62.59 -5.03
CA GLY A 10 -0.63 -61.88 -3.96
C GLY A 10 -0.25 -60.39 -3.86
N GLY A 11 -1.08 -59.40 -4.16
CA GLY A 11 -2.52 -59.35 -4.42
C GLY A 11 -2.84 -58.01 -5.11
N GLY A 12 -3.84 -58.04 -5.98
CA GLY A 12 -4.27 -56.88 -6.75
C GLY A 12 -5.18 -55.94 -5.97
N GLY A 13 -5.29 -54.71 -6.48
CA GLY A 13 -6.44 -53.86 -6.17
C GLY A 13 -6.16 -52.36 -6.01
N ALA A 14 -5.26 -51.74 -6.77
CA ALA A 14 -5.20 -50.28 -6.88
C ALA A 14 -4.72 -49.85 -8.28
N SER A 15 -5.55 -50.06 -9.30
CA SER A 15 -5.31 -49.57 -10.65
C SER A 15 -6.34 -48.49 -11.00
N SER A 16 -6.03 -47.21 -10.75
CA SER A 16 -6.60 -46.09 -11.54
C SER A 16 -6.01 -44.69 -11.26
N LEU A 17 -4.74 -44.54 -10.86
CA LEU A 17 -4.18 -43.19 -10.64
C LEU A 17 -2.77 -42.94 -11.21
N ALA A 18 -2.11 -43.96 -11.77
CA ALA A 18 -0.74 -43.79 -12.27
C ALA A 18 -0.63 -43.43 -13.77
N ALA A 19 -1.71 -43.60 -14.56
CA ALA A 19 -1.65 -43.41 -16.02
C ALA A 19 -1.90 -41.95 -16.48
N THR A 20 -2.39 -41.08 -15.60
CA THR A 20 -2.66 -39.67 -15.95
C THR A 20 -1.48 -38.72 -15.67
N SER A 21 -0.49 -39.13 -14.88
CA SER A 21 0.67 -38.26 -14.57
C SER A 21 1.78 -38.29 -15.62
N LEU A 22 1.81 -39.29 -16.52
CA LEU A 22 2.85 -39.36 -17.56
C LEU A 22 2.49 -38.61 -18.85
N LEU A 23 1.21 -38.30 -19.06
CA LEU A 23 0.74 -37.54 -20.23
C LEU A 23 0.83 -36.02 -20.04
N LEU A 24 0.96 -35.54 -18.80
CA LEU A 24 1.15 -34.12 -18.48
C LEU A 24 2.62 -33.65 -18.54
N LEU A 25 3.59 -34.57 -18.63
CA LEU A 25 5.01 -34.24 -18.80
C LEU A 25 5.43 -34.06 -20.27
N LEU A 26 4.56 -34.41 -21.23
CA LEU A 26 4.81 -34.22 -22.67
C LEU A 26 4.25 -32.90 -23.22
N LEU A 27 3.64 -32.07 -22.38
CA LEU A 27 3.11 -30.74 -22.73
C LEU A 27 3.85 -29.59 -22.04
N ALA A 28 5.02 -29.84 -21.45
CA ALA A 28 5.90 -28.74 -21.07
C ALA A 28 6.42 -28.09 -22.36
N PRO A 29 6.14 -26.80 -22.62
CA PRO A 29 6.81 -26.11 -23.70
C PRO A 29 8.30 -26.17 -23.38
N ALA A 30 9.08 -26.76 -24.28
CA ALA A 30 10.52 -26.61 -24.22
C ALA A 30 10.79 -25.11 -24.14
N CYS A 31 11.40 -24.64 -23.04
CA CYS A 31 11.97 -23.30 -23.01
C CYS A 31 12.85 -23.21 -24.25
N PRO A 32 12.58 -22.30 -25.20
CA PRO A 32 13.57 -22.04 -26.22
C PRO A 32 14.82 -21.62 -25.47
N ALA A 33 15.91 -22.35 -25.70
CA ALA A 33 17.23 -21.82 -25.39
C ALA A 33 17.25 -20.43 -26.02
N VAL A 34 17.47 -19.41 -25.19
CA VAL A 34 17.61 -18.03 -25.65
C VAL A 34 18.81 -18.04 -26.59
N THR A 35 18.54 -18.17 -27.88
CA THR A 35 19.45 -17.76 -28.91
C THR A 35 19.67 -16.27 -28.67
N ASP A 36 20.94 -15.88 -28.56
CA ASP A 36 21.41 -14.49 -28.48
C ASP A 36 20.98 -13.73 -29.73
N SER A 37 19.69 -13.40 -29.80
CA SER A 37 19.10 -12.51 -30.78
C SER A 37 19.49 -11.13 -30.32
N GLY A 38 20.41 -10.49 -31.06
CA GLY A 38 20.94 -9.16 -30.76
C GLY A 38 19.84 -8.24 -30.22
N ARG A 39 20.05 -7.75 -28.99
CA ARG A 39 19.08 -6.94 -28.24
C ARG A 39 18.65 -5.74 -29.10
N MET A 40 17.41 -5.78 -29.59
CA MET A 40 16.86 -4.71 -30.44
C MET A 40 16.48 -3.52 -29.57
N CYS A 41 16.88 -2.32 -29.99
CA CYS A 41 16.47 -1.09 -29.31
C CYS A 41 14.95 -0.90 -29.45
N GLU A 42 14.29 -0.53 -28.36
CA GLU A 42 12.85 -0.27 -28.31
C GLU A 42 12.56 1.19 -27.95
N PRO A 43 11.43 1.77 -28.40
CA PRO A 43 11.07 3.15 -28.09
C PRO A 43 10.77 3.33 -26.59
N ILE A 44 11.16 4.47 -26.03
CA ILE A 44 10.88 4.82 -24.64
C ILE A 44 9.39 5.09 -24.47
N ARG A 45 8.73 4.32 -23.59
CA ARG A 45 7.29 4.45 -23.27
C ARG A 45 7.02 5.24 -22.00
N ILE A 46 8.05 5.48 -21.19
CA ILE A 46 7.94 6.12 -19.88
C ILE A 46 7.78 7.63 -20.04
N GLU A 47 6.63 8.18 -19.62
CA GLU A 47 6.27 9.58 -19.83
C GLU A 47 7.30 10.58 -19.27
N MET A 48 7.81 10.34 -18.05
CA MET A 48 8.81 11.22 -17.45
C MET A 48 10.20 11.15 -18.11
N CYS A 49 10.44 10.18 -18.99
CA CYS A 49 11.70 10.02 -19.72
C CYS A 49 11.56 10.30 -21.22
N LYS A 50 10.44 10.90 -21.64
CA LYS A 50 10.34 11.52 -22.96
C LYS A 50 11.12 12.83 -23.00
N ASP A 51 11.62 13.16 -24.19
CA ASP A 51 12.32 14.41 -24.51
C ASP A 51 13.59 14.66 -23.68
N ILE A 52 14.32 13.60 -23.33
CA ILE A 52 15.58 13.66 -22.58
C ILE A 52 16.83 13.75 -23.48
N GLY A 53 16.65 13.73 -24.81
CA GLY A 53 17.73 13.79 -25.80
C GLY A 53 17.96 12.52 -26.62
N TYR A 54 17.27 11.42 -26.27
CA TYR A 54 17.19 10.20 -27.08
C TYR A 54 15.82 9.53 -26.88
N ASN A 55 15.40 8.72 -27.86
CA ASN A 55 14.04 8.18 -27.92
C ASN A 55 13.97 6.64 -27.86
N VAL A 56 15.12 5.97 -27.87
CA VAL A 56 15.21 4.50 -27.87
C VAL A 56 16.09 4.00 -26.73
N THR A 57 15.66 2.91 -26.10
CA THR A 57 16.31 2.26 -24.96
C THR A 57 16.54 0.79 -25.26
N GLY A 58 17.43 0.16 -24.50
CA GLY A 58 17.69 -1.27 -24.55
C GLY A 58 17.44 -1.90 -23.19
N MET A 59 16.85 -3.10 -23.19
CA MET A 59 16.58 -3.89 -21.99
C MET A 59 17.44 -5.16 -21.96
N PRO A 60 17.83 -5.67 -20.78
CA PRO A 60 17.61 -5.10 -19.45
C PRO A 60 18.36 -3.78 -19.22
N ASN A 61 17.82 -2.94 -18.34
CA ASN A 61 18.45 -1.67 -17.96
C ASN A 61 19.64 -1.87 -16.99
N LEU A 62 20.31 -0.79 -16.58
CA LEU A 62 21.50 -0.86 -15.72
C LEU A 62 21.22 -1.30 -14.28
N VAL A 63 19.95 -1.40 -13.90
CA VAL A 63 19.48 -1.85 -12.57
C VAL A 63 18.95 -3.29 -12.63
N GLY A 64 18.87 -3.89 -13.82
CA GLY A 64 18.46 -5.28 -14.03
C GLY A 64 16.96 -5.48 -14.27
N HIS A 65 16.19 -4.43 -14.56
CA HIS A 65 14.82 -4.63 -15.02
C HIS A 65 14.82 -5.11 -16.46
N GLU A 66 14.01 -6.12 -16.76
CA GLU A 66 13.80 -6.66 -18.11
C GLU A 66 12.71 -5.88 -18.87
N LEU A 67 11.78 -5.23 -18.16
CA LEU A 67 10.62 -4.52 -18.73
C LEU A 67 10.63 -3.02 -18.37
N GLN A 68 10.26 -2.17 -19.34
CA GLN A 68 10.15 -0.73 -19.11
C GLN A 68 9.08 -0.37 -18.07
N GLN A 69 8.03 -1.18 -17.92
CA GLN A 69 6.97 -0.98 -16.92
C GLN A 69 7.51 -1.07 -15.48
N ASP A 70 8.41 -2.01 -15.22
CA ASP A 70 9.04 -2.16 -13.91
C ASP A 70 9.97 -0.98 -13.60
N ALA A 71 10.73 -0.54 -14.62
CA ALA A 71 11.51 0.68 -14.55
C ALA A 71 10.65 1.92 -14.31
N GLN A 72 9.46 2.01 -14.91
CA GLN A 72 8.53 3.11 -14.70
C GLN A 72 8.02 3.17 -13.26
N LEU A 73 7.66 2.03 -12.67
CA LEU A 73 7.20 1.97 -11.28
C LEU A 73 8.29 2.48 -10.32
N GLN A 74 9.54 2.07 -10.53
CA GLN A 74 10.65 2.54 -9.71
C GLN A 74 10.99 4.02 -9.98
N LEU A 75 10.90 4.49 -11.22
CA LEU A 75 11.11 5.90 -11.54
C LEU A 75 10.03 6.80 -10.91
N GLN A 76 8.79 6.32 -10.78
CA GLN A 76 7.71 7.08 -10.12
C GLN A 76 8.03 7.41 -8.66
N THR A 77 8.79 6.58 -7.95
CA THR A 77 9.18 6.87 -6.55
C THR A 77 10.13 8.06 -6.45
N PHE A 78 10.87 8.39 -7.51
CA PHE A 78 11.75 9.56 -7.58
C PHE A 78 11.04 10.83 -8.05
N LYS A 79 9.78 10.75 -8.50
CA LYS A 79 9.02 11.91 -8.99
C LYS A 79 8.96 13.07 -7.98
N PRO A 80 8.74 12.86 -6.67
CA PRO A 80 8.80 13.94 -5.68
C PRO A 80 10.18 14.61 -5.62
N LEU A 81 11.27 13.84 -5.71
CA LEU A 81 12.64 14.37 -5.69
C LEU A 81 12.97 15.17 -6.97
N VAL A 82 12.47 14.72 -8.12
CA VAL A 82 12.56 15.47 -9.39
C VAL A 82 11.79 16.78 -9.30
N GLN A 83 10.60 16.78 -8.70
CA GLN A 83 9.79 18.00 -8.50
C GLN A 83 10.38 18.94 -7.45
N TYR A 84 11.09 18.41 -6.44
CA TYR A 84 11.83 19.20 -5.47
C TYR A 84 12.95 20.02 -6.14
N GLY A 85 13.54 19.51 -7.23
CA GLY A 85 14.48 20.28 -8.04
C GLY A 85 15.85 20.49 -7.38
N CYS A 86 16.36 19.49 -6.66
CA CYS A 86 17.69 19.57 -6.03
C CYS A 86 18.85 19.69 -7.04
N ALA A 87 18.68 19.16 -8.25
CA ALA A 87 19.61 19.28 -9.36
C ALA A 87 18.85 19.30 -10.69
N SER A 88 19.15 20.26 -11.58
CA SER A 88 18.50 20.33 -12.90
C SER A 88 18.73 19.07 -13.75
N GLN A 89 19.87 18.42 -13.54
CA GLN A 89 20.29 17.21 -14.24
C GLN A 89 19.66 15.90 -13.70
N LEU A 90 18.90 15.94 -12.60
CA LEU A 90 18.39 14.74 -11.92
C LEU A 90 17.49 13.88 -12.83
N LYS A 91 16.56 14.52 -13.56
CA LYS A 91 15.66 13.82 -14.50
C LYS A 91 16.46 13.03 -15.54
N PHE A 92 17.44 13.68 -16.17
CA PHE A 92 18.31 13.06 -17.17
C PHE A 92 19.14 11.92 -16.57
N PHE A 93 19.72 12.13 -15.39
CA PHE A 93 20.49 11.09 -14.69
C PHE A 93 19.64 9.85 -14.39
N LEU A 94 18.45 10.01 -13.82
CA LEU A 94 17.57 8.86 -13.53
C LEU A 94 17.17 8.13 -14.81
N CYS A 95 16.74 8.85 -15.84
CA CYS A 95 16.35 8.22 -17.09
C CYS A 95 17.53 7.50 -17.78
N SER A 96 18.74 8.06 -17.75
CA SER A 96 19.93 7.38 -18.30
C SER A 96 20.34 6.11 -17.55
N VAL A 97 19.86 5.90 -16.32
CA VAL A 97 20.09 4.65 -15.57
C VAL A 97 18.99 3.62 -15.82
N TYR A 98 17.73 4.04 -15.74
CA TYR A 98 16.57 3.15 -15.80
C TYR A 98 16.06 2.86 -17.22
N VAL A 99 16.33 3.77 -18.16
CA VAL A 99 16.05 3.63 -19.61
C VAL A 99 17.27 4.11 -20.41
N PRO A 100 18.42 3.42 -20.31
CA PRO A 100 19.68 3.83 -20.94
C PRO A 100 19.59 3.89 -22.46
N MET A 101 20.42 4.72 -23.09
CA MET A 101 20.42 4.88 -24.53
C MET A 101 20.87 3.59 -25.24
N CYS A 102 20.18 3.20 -26.30
CA CYS A 102 20.54 2.06 -27.13
C CYS A 102 20.90 2.47 -28.56
N THR A 103 21.89 1.80 -29.15
CA THR A 103 22.25 1.95 -30.56
C THR A 103 22.71 0.61 -31.12
N GLU A 104 22.39 0.32 -32.38
CA GLU A 104 22.75 -0.93 -33.05
C GLU A 104 24.28 -1.14 -33.17
N LYS A 105 25.07 -0.07 -32.99
CA LYS A 105 26.53 -0.11 -33.05
C LYS A 105 27.19 -0.59 -31.76
N VAL A 106 26.44 -0.69 -30.66
CA VAL A 106 26.95 -0.98 -29.32
C VAL A 106 26.08 -2.03 -28.64
N ALA A 107 26.68 -3.15 -28.26
CA ALA A 107 25.94 -4.29 -27.69
C ALA A 107 25.37 -4.03 -26.28
N GLN A 108 25.92 -3.06 -25.54
CA GLN A 108 25.49 -2.72 -24.18
C GLN A 108 24.83 -1.33 -24.14
N PRO A 109 23.73 -1.16 -23.38
CA PRO A 109 23.11 0.15 -23.22
C PRO A 109 24.08 1.17 -22.61
N ILE A 110 24.04 2.39 -23.13
CA ILE A 110 24.91 3.49 -22.73
C ILE A 110 24.22 4.23 -21.58
N GLY A 111 24.91 4.31 -20.44
CA GLY A 111 24.44 4.97 -19.21
C GLY A 111 25.06 6.33 -18.94
N PRO A 112 24.85 6.93 -17.75
CA PRO A 112 25.49 8.17 -17.36
C PRO A 112 26.98 7.98 -17.06
N CYS A 113 27.77 9.05 -17.21
CA CYS A 113 29.11 9.12 -16.68
C CYS A 113 29.11 9.38 -15.16
N ARG A 114 30.19 8.98 -14.48
CA ARG A 114 30.37 9.17 -13.03
C ARG A 114 30.29 10.64 -12.59
N PRO A 115 30.89 11.63 -13.29
CA PRO A 115 30.79 13.03 -12.87
C PRO A 115 29.35 13.55 -12.83
N LEU A 116 28.50 13.10 -13.76
CA LEU A 116 27.06 13.40 -13.76
C LEU A 116 26.38 12.84 -12.51
N CYS A 117 26.65 11.58 -12.17
CA CYS A 117 26.14 10.96 -10.94
C CYS A 117 26.61 11.71 -9.69
N GLU A 118 27.90 12.04 -9.58
CA GLU A 118 28.47 12.71 -8.42
C GLU A 118 27.92 14.12 -8.24
N SER A 119 27.73 14.85 -9.34
CA SER A 119 27.10 16.17 -9.38
C SER A 119 25.66 16.12 -8.85
N VAL A 120 24.85 15.15 -9.31
CA VAL A 120 23.48 14.95 -8.83
C VAL A 120 23.46 14.50 -7.38
N ARG A 121 24.28 13.50 -7.02
CA ARG A 121 24.39 12.96 -5.66
C ARG A 121 24.75 14.05 -4.66
N THR A 122 25.73 14.90 -4.95
CA THR A 122 26.18 15.95 -4.01
C THR A 122 25.05 16.92 -3.63
N ARG A 123 24.10 17.16 -4.53
CA ARG A 123 22.97 18.08 -4.30
C ARG A 123 21.72 17.39 -3.75
N CYS A 124 21.44 16.17 -4.21
CA CYS A 124 20.22 15.45 -3.89
C CYS A 124 20.37 14.46 -2.73
N GLN A 125 21.58 13.99 -2.42
CA GLN A 125 21.83 13.13 -1.27
C GLN A 125 21.52 13.83 0.07
N PRO A 126 21.90 15.10 0.31
CA PRO A 126 21.52 15.79 1.54
C PRO A 126 19.99 15.88 1.72
N VAL A 127 19.25 16.09 0.62
CA VAL A 127 17.78 16.10 0.63
C VAL A 127 17.23 14.72 0.98
N LEU A 128 17.77 13.65 0.40
CA LEU A 128 17.36 12.28 0.76
C LEU A 128 17.68 11.95 2.23
N GLN A 129 18.84 12.37 2.72
CA GLN A 129 19.26 12.18 4.10
C GLN A 129 18.37 12.95 5.10
N GLU A 130 17.89 14.13 4.73
CA GLU A 130 16.93 14.91 5.52
C GLU A 130 15.62 14.14 5.74
N PHE A 131 15.20 13.34 4.75
CA PHE A 131 14.03 12.45 4.84
C PHE A 131 14.38 11.03 5.35
N GLY A 132 15.60 10.81 5.87
CA GLY A 132 16.02 9.52 6.43
C GLY A 132 16.35 8.43 5.39
N PHE A 133 16.50 8.79 4.11
CA PHE A 133 16.84 7.85 3.05
C PHE A 133 18.32 7.94 2.66
N PRO A 134 19.06 6.81 2.63
CA PRO A 134 20.41 6.80 2.09
C PRO A 134 20.39 6.92 0.56
N TRP A 135 21.52 7.30 -0.03
CA TRP A 135 21.68 7.26 -1.48
C TRP A 135 21.52 5.81 -1.98
N PRO A 136 20.60 5.50 -2.92
CA PRO A 136 20.30 4.13 -3.30
C PRO A 136 21.51 3.37 -3.86
N ALA A 137 21.69 2.11 -3.46
CA ALA A 137 22.80 1.26 -3.91
C ALA A 137 22.77 1.02 -5.44
N ALA A 138 21.58 1.05 -6.05
CA ALA A 138 21.39 1.01 -7.50
C ALA A 138 22.03 2.21 -8.21
N LEU A 139 22.08 3.38 -7.55
CA LEU A 139 22.60 4.64 -8.09
C LEU A 139 24.03 4.94 -7.62
N ASN A 140 24.75 3.96 -7.08
CA ASN A 140 26.11 4.16 -6.60
C ASN A 140 27.05 4.61 -7.73
N CYS A 141 27.60 5.83 -7.62
CA CYS A 141 28.39 6.46 -8.67
C CYS A 141 29.66 5.69 -9.07
N SER A 142 30.19 4.85 -8.18
CA SER A 142 31.35 3.99 -8.48
C SER A 142 31.07 2.97 -9.59
N LYS A 143 29.80 2.64 -9.86
CA LYS A 143 29.37 1.72 -10.93
C LYS A 143 29.46 2.34 -12.33
N PHE A 144 29.55 3.66 -12.43
CA PHE A 144 29.56 4.36 -13.72
C PHE A 144 30.98 4.68 -14.21
N PRO A 145 31.22 4.72 -15.54
CA PRO A 145 32.53 5.08 -16.09
C PRO A 145 32.96 6.51 -15.74
N PRO A 146 34.25 6.77 -15.50
CA PRO A 146 34.73 8.09 -15.08
C PRO A 146 34.65 9.17 -16.16
N GLN A 147 34.74 8.78 -17.44
CA GLN A 147 34.72 9.70 -18.57
C GLN A 147 34.25 8.96 -19.82
N ASN A 148 33.65 9.70 -20.75
CA ASN A 148 33.30 9.20 -22.07
C ASN A 148 34.57 9.11 -22.94
N ASN A 149 34.94 7.92 -23.40
CA ASN A 149 36.10 7.68 -24.27
C ASN A 149 35.89 6.45 -25.18
N HIS A 150 36.86 6.16 -26.06
CA HIS A 150 36.79 5.03 -26.99
C HIS A 150 36.70 3.64 -26.33
N ARG A 151 37.03 3.53 -25.03
CA ARG A 151 36.94 2.28 -24.25
C ARG A 151 35.67 2.16 -23.43
N HIS A 152 35.11 3.29 -22.97
CA HIS A 152 33.90 3.35 -22.15
C HIS A 152 33.01 4.49 -22.65
N MET A 153 31.88 4.13 -23.24
CA MET A 153 30.87 5.10 -23.67
C MET A 153 29.92 5.39 -22.51
N CYS A 154 29.72 6.68 -22.22
CA CYS A 154 28.75 7.15 -21.24
C CYS A 154 28.27 8.56 -21.60
N MET A 155 27.16 8.98 -21.01
CA MET A 155 26.57 10.30 -21.23
C MET A 155 26.96 11.28 -20.12
N ASP A 156 27.58 12.39 -20.51
CA ASP A 156 27.92 13.49 -19.58
C ASP A 156 26.69 14.28 -19.11
N GLY A 157 25.59 14.22 -19.88
CA GLY A 157 24.35 14.91 -19.61
C GLY A 157 24.34 16.38 -20.02
N PRO A 158 23.17 17.05 -19.91
CA PRO A 158 23.05 18.46 -20.23
C PRO A 158 23.89 19.30 -19.28
N ALA A 159 24.33 20.48 -19.69
CA ALA A 159 25.04 21.38 -18.78
C ALA A 159 24.13 21.76 -17.59
N PRO A 160 24.67 21.85 -16.36
CA PRO A 160 23.91 22.35 -15.22
C PRO A 160 23.49 23.80 -15.46
N GLU A 161 22.39 24.23 -14.85
CA GLU A 161 21.88 25.60 -15.03
C GLU A 161 22.87 26.63 -14.46
N GLU A 162 22.90 27.85 -15.01
CA GLU A 162 23.86 28.90 -14.60
C GLU A 162 23.78 29.24 -13.10
N SER A 163 22.58 29.16 -12.52
CA SER A 163 22.31 29.34 -11.08
C SER A 163 23.03 28.29 -10.20
N GLU A 164 23.32 27.12 -10.76
CA GLU A 164 24.01 26.01 -10.09
C GLU A 164 25.54 26.08 -10.26
N ARG A 165 26.02 26.66 -11.37
CA ARG A 165 27.46 26.86 -11.63
C ARG A 165 28.12 27.81 -10.64
N PHE A 166 27.38 28.80 -10.15
CA PHE A 166 27.89 29.84 -9.24
C PHE A 166 27.91 29.43 -7.76
N ARG A 167 27.26 28.31 -7.39
CA ARG A 167 27.11 27.82 -6.00
C ARG A 167 28.16 26.78 -5.58
N GLY A 168 29.19 26.54 -6.39
CA GLY A 168 30.23 25.54 -6.15
C GLY A 168 31.16 25.74 -4.94
N GLY A 169 30.77 26.52 -3.92
CA GLY A 169 31.62 26.75 -2.75
C GLY A 169 30.95 27.26 -1.46
N LEU A 170 29.68 27.67 -1.44
CA LEU A 170 29.01 28.12 -0.21
C LEU A 170 27.65 27.44 -0.02
N ARG A 171 27.42 26.92 1.19
CA ARG A 171 26.12 26.40 1.64
C ARG A 171 25.00 27.39 1.27
N PRO A 172 23.86 26.94 0.71
CA PRO A 172 22.75 27.83 0.42
C PRO A 172 22.18 28.39 1.73
N LYS A 173 22.30 29.70 1.90
CA LYS A 173 21.55 30.45 2.93
C LYS A 173 20.13 30.69 2.39
N PRO A 174 19.07 30.46 3.17
CA PRO A 174 17.71 30.68 2.70
C PRO A 174 17.46 32.17 2.36
N PRO A 175 16.57 32.47 1.41
CA PRO A 175 16.25 33.83 1.02
C PRO A 175 15.71 34.62 2.23
N ARG A 176 16.29 35.79 2.49
CA ARG A 176 15.77 36.74 3.48
C ARG A 176 14.46 37.32 2.94
N LEU A 177 13.33 36.79 3.39
CA LEU A 177 12.07 37.51 3.28
C LEU A 177 12.03 38.60 4.35
N SER A 178 11.77 39.83 3.91
CA SER A 178 11.68 41.04 4.73
C SER A 178 10.83 40.86 5.99
N ARG A 179 11.44 41.07 7.16
CA ARG A 179 10.72 41.30 8.42
C ARG A 179 9.92 42.60 8.30
N LYS A 180 8.60 42.53 8.27
CA LYS A 180 7.74 43.62 8.76
C LYS A 180 7.63 43.53 10.30
N PRO A 181 7.45 44.65 11.02
CA PRO A 181 7.39 44.64 12.48
C PRO A 181 6.11 43.98 13.00
N LEU A 182 6.23 43.31 14.14
CA LEU A 182 5.18 42.65 14.92
C LEU A 182 4.26 43.68 15.63
N PRO A 183 2.98 43.35 15.89
CA PRO A 183 2.30 43.72 17.13
C PRO A 183 2.36 42.59 18.18
N PRO A 184 2.27 42.87 19.50
CA PRO A 184 2.36 41.89 20.59
C PRO A 184 0.96 41.39 21.03
N PRO A 185 0.82 40.57 22.09
CA PRO A 185 1.50 39.32 22.42
C PRO A 185 0.50 38.14 22.51
N GLY A 186 0.93 36.94 22.12
CA GLY A 186 0.20 35.68 22.26
C GLY A 186 1.16 34.51 22.06
N ALA A 187 2.17 34.45 22.93
CA ALA A 187 3.44 33.75 22.74
C ALA A 187 3.39 32.22 22.99
N ASP A 188 2.27 31.56 22.68
CA ASP A 188 2.17 30.09 22.76
C ASP A 188 2.02 29.42 21.38
N ARG A 189 1.40 30.09 20.39
CA ARG A 189 1.18 29.50 19.05
C ARG A 189 2.46 29.25 18.23
N ALA A 190 3.57 29.94 18.55
CA ALA A 190 4.81 29.84 17.77
C ALA A 190 5.70 28.65 18.17
N ARG A 191 5.48 28.03 19.34
CA ARG A 191 6.34 26.94 19.84
C ARG A 191 5.93 25.55 19.35
N LEU A 192 4.64 25.34 19.04
CA LEU A 192 4.12 24.05 18.54
C LEU A 192 4.29 23.83 17.04
N ARG A 193 4.41 24.90 16.25
CA ARG A 193 4.52 24.80 14.78
C ARG A 193 5.78 24.05 14.33
N GLY A 194 6.86 24.15 15.10
CA GLY A 194 8.16 23.57 14.72
C GLY A 194 8.38 22.09 15.05
N LEU A 195 7.48 21.44 15.80
CA LEU A 195 7.67 20.03 16.21
C LEU A 195 7.31 19.02 15.11
N CYS A 196 6.55 19.45 14.10
CA CYS A 196 6.23 18.64 12.92
C CYS A 196 7.01 19.08 11.67
N ASP A 197 8.05 19.91 11.82
CA ASP A 197 8.88 20.42 10.72
C ASP A 197 9.64 19.33 9.96
N ALA A 198 9.81 18.16 10.57
CA ALA A 198 10.34 16.97 9.92
C ALA A 198 9.46 16.50 8.74
N TYR A 199 8.19 16.88 8.70
CA TYR A 199 7.27 16.58 7.60
C TYR A 199 7.30 17.70 6.55
N HIS A 200 7.27 17.33 5.26
CA HIS A 200 7.21 18.30 4.17
C HIS A 200 5.93 19.16 4.30
N HIS A 201 6.10 20.46 4.48
CA HIS A 201 5.03 21.40 4.85
C HIS A 201 4.35 21.08 6.20
N GLY A 202 5.13 20.71 7.22
CA GLY A 202 4.69 20.47 8.60
C GLY A 202 3.72 21.53 9.11
N ASP A 203 4.08 22.80 9.00
CA ASP A 203 3.24 23.96 9.36
C ASP A 203 1.85 24.04 8.70
N ARG A 204 1.69 23.39 7.54
CA ARG A 204 0.57 23.57 6.60
C ARG A 204 -0.41 22.42 6.60
N TYR A 205 0.05 21.22 6.96
CA TYR A 205 -0.75 19.99 6.94
C TYR A 205 -0.77 19.23 8.26
N PHE A 206 0.14 19.55 9.19
CA PHE A 206 0.29 18.83 10.45
C PHE A 206 0.17 19.77 11.65
N PHE A 207 -0.28 19.22 12.76
CA PHE A 207 -0.35 19.90 14.04
C PHE A 207 0.21 18.96 15.12
N PHE A 208 1.15 19.45 15.91
CA PHE A 208 1.75 18.66 16.99
C PHE A 208 0.82 18.63 18.20
N ILE A 209 0.51 17.43 18.70
CA ILE A 209 -0.31 17.25 19.90
C ILE A 209 0.62 16.94 21.08
N ASN A 210 0.74 17.87 22.04
CA ASN A 210 1.60 17.70 23.22
C ASN A 210 1.22 16.49 24.10
N ARG A 211 -0.06 16.12 24.17
CA ARG A 211 -0.53 15.00 25.02
C ARG A 211 -0.08 13.64 24.48
N THR A 212 -0.03 13.48 23.17
CA THR A 212 0.30 12.22 22.50
C THR A 212 1.73 12.21 21.96
N GLU A 213 2.40 13.37 21.99
CA GLU A 213 3.72 13.62 21.39
C GLU A 213 3.77 13.26 19.89
N ARG A 214 2.62 13.34 19.21
CA ARG A 214 2.47 12.95 17.80
C ARG A 214 1.99 14.10 16.94
N CYS A 215 2.38 14.06 15.66
CA CYS A 215 1.88 14.95 14.62
C CYS A 215 0.56 14.41 14.06
N ALA A 216 -0.50 15.20 14.18
CA ALA A 216 -1.82 14.92 13.60
C ALA A 216 -2.05 15.69 12.31
N HIS A 217 -2.74 15.05 11.38
CA HIS A 217 -3.15 15.68 10.14
C HIS A 217 -4.23 16.73 10.40
N LEU A 218 -4.13 17.89 9.74
CA LEU A 218 -5.18 18.90 9.77
C LEU A 218 -6.42 18.38 9.03
N CYS A 219 -7.59 18.59 9.62
CA CYS A 219 -8.87 18.25 9.01
C CYS A 219 -9.12 19.13 7.77
N ASP A 220 -9.79 18.54 6.76
CA ASP A 220 -10.20 19.20 5.51
C ASP A 220 -9.07 19.82 4.67
N ARG A 221 -7.80 19.46 4.92
CA ARG A 221 -6.66 19.82 4.08
C ARG A 221 -6.33 18.73 3.07
N ASP A 222 -5.83 19.13 1.90
CA ASP A 222 -5.45 18.21 0.83
C ASP A 222 -4.03 17.72 1.06
N ILE A 223 -3.91 16.60 1.79
CA ILE A 223 -2.62 16.02 2.20
C ILE A 223 -2.24 14.92 1.24
N LEU A 224 -2.97 13.80 1.28
CA LEU A 224 -2.83 12.67 0.35
C LEU A 224 -3.90 12.73 -0.74
N PHE A 225 -5.07 13.32 -0.44
CA PHE A 225 -6.22 13.36 -1.33
C PHE A 225 -6.78 14.77 -1.46
N THR A 226 -7.11 15.16 -2.70
CA THR A 226 -7.82 16.42 -2.97
C THR A 226 -9.25 16.37 -2.45
N GLN A 227 -9.89 17.53 -2.27
CA GLN A 227 -11.32 17.59 -1.92
C GLN A 227 -12.21 16.86 -2.93
N GLU A 228 -11.84 16.87 -4.21
CA GLU A 228 -12.54 16.10 -5.25
C GLU A 228 -12.43 14.60 -5.02
N ASN A 229 -11.23 14.09 -4.70
CA ASN A 229 -11.01 12.68 -4.39
C ASN A 229 -11.79 12.24 -3.14
N LYS A 230 -11.85 13.09 -2.12
CA LYS A 230 -12.62 12.84 -0.89
C LYS A 230 -14.12 12.77 -1.18
N ARG A 231 -14.64 13.70 -1.98
CA ARG A 231 -16.04 13.71 -2.41
C ARG A 231 -16.37 12.48 -3.27
N PHE A 232 -15.46 12.10 -4.17
CA PHE A 232 -15.59 10.88 -4.96
C PHE A 232 -15.67 9.64 -4.06
N ALA A 233 -14.75 9.51 -3.10
CA ALA A 233 -14.74 8.38 -2.16
C ALA A 233 -16.02 8.32 -1.31
N GLU A 234 -16.53 9.46 -0.86
CA GLU A 234 -17.80 9.54 -0.13
C GLU A 234 -18.98 9.06 -0.99
N ILE A 235 -19.12 9.58 -2.22
CA ILE A 235 -20.20 9.15 -3.13
C ILE A 235 -20.07 7.67 -3.45
N TRP A 236 -18.86 7.21 -3.78
CA TRP A 236 -18.58 5.83 -4.14
C TRP A 236 -18.97 4.86 -3.02
N THR A 237 -18.46 5.08 -1.81
CA THR A 237 -18.76 4.23 -0.65
C THR A 237 -20.25 4.26 -0.28
N SER A 238 -20.93 5.40 -0.44
CA SER A 238 -22.37 5.53 -0.18
C SER A 238 -23.22 4.71 -1.15
N VAL A 239 -22.88 4.73 -2.44
CA VAL A 239 -23.59 3.96 -3.47
C VAL A 239 -23.45 2.46 -3.20
N TRP A 240 -22.22 1.98 -2.94
CA TRP A 240 -21.99 0.57 -2.66
C TRP A 240 -22.60 0.11 -1.34
N ALA A 241 -22.59 0.95 -0.30
CA ALA A 241 -23.27 0.68 0.96
C ALA A 241 -24.79 0.56 0.75
N CYS A 242 -25.40 1.42 -0.07
CA CYS A 242 -26.83 1.34 -0.39
C CYS A 242 -27.21 0.04 -1.13
N LEU A 243 -26.46 -0.31 -2.17
CA LEU A 243 -26.69 -1.55 -2.91
C LEU A 243 -26.53 -2.79 -2.01
N CYS A 244 -25.49 -2.82 -1.18
CA CYS A 244 -25.26 -3.89 -0.24
C CYS A 244 -26.34 -3.96 0.85
N PHE A 245 -26.79 -2.81 1.38
CA PHE A 245 -27.86 -2.75 2.37
C PHE A 245 -29.18 -3.31 1.81
N LEU A 246 -29.60 -2.88 0.62
CA LEU A 246 -30.83 -3.35 -0.01
C LEU A 246 -30.77 -4.85 -0.32
N SER A 247 -29.65 -5.32 -0.86
CA SER A 247 -29.43 -6.74 -1.17
C SER A 247 -29.49 -7.61 0.09
N THR A 248 -28.76 -7.21 1.15
CA THR A 248 -28.75 -7.95 2.42
C THR A 248 -30.08 -7.88 3.14
N LEU A 249 -30.78 -6.75 3.10
CA LEU A 249 -32.13 -6.61 3.66
C LEU A 249 -33.12 -7.54 2.97
N PHE A 250 -33.04 -7.68 1.64
CA PHE A 250 -33.85 -8.65 0.91
C PHE A 250 -33.55 -10.10 1.36
N THR A 251 -32.27 -10.48 1.52
CA THR A 251 -31.89 -11.81 2.03
C THR A 251 -32.41 -12.05 3.45
N LEU A 252 -32.34 -11.05 4.34
CA LEU A 252 -32.88 -11.17 5.69
C LEU A 252 -34.42 -11.27 5.66
N GLY A 253 -35.07 -10.49 4.81
CA GLY A 253 -36.53 -10.54 4.61
C GLY A 253 -37.02 -11.91 4.18
N THR A 254 -36.35 -12.55 3.21
CA THR A 254 -36.71 -13.91 2.77
C THR A 254 -36.53 -14.94 3.89
N PHE A 255 -35.51 -14.79 4.73
CA PHE A 255 -35.32 -15.63 5.91
C PHE A 255 -36.40 -15.42 6.98
N PHE A 256 -36.82 -14.18 7.24
CA PHE A 256 -37.87 -13.90 8.23
C PHE A 256 -39.24 -14.44 7.80
N VAL A 257 -39.53 -14.48 6.49
CA VAL A 257 -40.76 -15.08 5.96
C VAL A 257 -40.81 -16.59 6.19
N ASP A 258 -39.70 -17.30 5.96
CA ASP A 258 -39.63 -18.75 6.18
C ASP A 258 -38.28 -19.17 6.77
N SER A 259 -38.16 -19.04 8.09
CA SER A 259 -36.93 -19.37 8.83
C SER A 259 -36.69 -20.88 8.96
N ARG A 260 -37.73 -21.71 8.76
CA ARG A 260 -37.64 -23.17 8.88
C ARG A 260 -37.00 -23.82 7.67
N ARG A 261 -37.07 -23.18 6.50
CA ARG A 261 -36.48 -23.68 5.26
C ARG A 261 -34.95 -23.76 5.31
N PHE A 262 -34.31 -22.85 6.05
CA PHE A 262 -32.85 -22.72 6.04
C PHE A 262 -32.24 -23.52 7.18
N HIS A 263 -31.44 -24.53 6.84
CA HIS A 263 -30.64 -25.33 7.79
C HIS A 263 -29.16 -24.96 7.66
N TYR A 264 -28.30 -25.50 8.53
CA TYR A 264 -26.86 -25.44 8.28
C TYR A 264 -26.53 -26.35 7.09
N PRO A 265 -25.64 -25.96 6.16
CA PRO A 265 -24.72 -24.82 6.20
C PRO A 265 -25.29 -23.46 5.72
N GLU A 266 -26.44 -23.43 5.05
CA GLU A 266 -27.02 -22.23 4.43
C GLU A 266 -27.31 -21.10 5.42
N ARG A 267 -27.60 -21.45 6.69
CA ARG A 267 -27.76 -20.48 7.79
C ARG A 267 -26.57 -19.54 7.97
N GLY A 268 -25.35 -19.97 7.61
CA GLY A 268 -24.17 -19.11 7.67
C GLY A 268 -24.31 -17.86 6.79
N ILE A 269 -24.98 -17.97 5.64
CA ILE A 269 -25.24 -16.85 4.73
C ILE A 269 -26.13 -15.79 5.40
N ILE A 270 -27.13 -16.22 6.18
CA ILE A 270 -28.05 -15.31 6.87
C ILE A 270 -27.31 -14.45 7.90
N TYR A 271 -26.40 -15.06 8.68
CA TYR A 271 -25.61 -14.31 9.65
C TYR A 271 -24.60 -13.37 8.98
N MET A 272 -23.99 -13.77 7.86
CA MET A 272 -23.15 -12.87 7.06
C MET A 272 -23.95 -11.69 6.52
N SER A 273 -25.13 -11.92 5.95
CA SER A 273 -26.01 -10.87 5.46
C SER A 273 -26.44 -9.93 6.59
N GLY A 274 -26.72 -10.46 7.79
CA GLY A 274 -26.97 -9.66 8.99
C GLY A 274 -25.80 -8.75 9.36
N CYS A 275 -24.57 -9.27 9.34
CA CYS A 275 -23.38 -8.48 9.61
C CYS A 275 -23.18 -7.38 8.56
N TYR A 276 -23.28 -7.71 7.28
CA TYR A 276 -23.13 -6.72 6.20
C TYR A 276 -24.24 -5.66 6.21
N ASN A 277 -25.46 -6.02 6.63
CA ASN A 277 -26.54 -5.06 6.77
C ASN A 277 -26.20 -3.98 7.82
N VAL A 278 -25.74 -4.39 9.01
CA VAL A 278 -25.32 -3.45 10.06
C VAL A 278 -24.03 -2.70 9.68
N TYR A 279 -23.10 -3.36 8.97
CA TYR A 279 -21.91 -2.72 8.42
C TYR A 279 -22.26 -1.56 7.47
N CYS A 280 -23.29 -1.72 6.63
CA CYS A 280 -23.78 -0.65 5.76
C CYS A 280 -24.45 0.49 6.55
N VAL A 281 -25.14 0.19 7.65
CA VAL A 281 -25.71 1.21 8.55
C VAL A 281 -24.62 2.14 9.09
N ALA A 282 -23.39 1.66 9.31
CA ALA A 282 -22.27 2.50 9.73
C ALA A 282 -21.96 3.63 8.73
N TYR A 283 -22.00 3.34 7.43
CA TYR A 283 -21.80 4.36 6.40
C TYR A 283 -22.95 5.37 6.37
N PHE A 284 -24.20 4.93 6.59
CA PHE A 284 -25.33 5.84 6.73
C PHE A 284 -25.21 6.73 7.96
N VAL A 285 -24.79 6.18 9.11
CA VAL A 285 -24.50 6.96 10.32
C VAL A 285 -23.45 8.02 10.03
N ARG A 286 -22.36 7.65 9.33
CA ARG A 286 -21.31 8.60 8.91
C ARG A 286 -21.85 9.70 7.99
N LEU A 287 -22.73 9.35 7.04
CA LEU A 287 -23.36 10.32 6.12
C LEU A 287 -24.29 11.29 6.84
N LEU A 288 -25.10 10.79 7.77
CA LEU A 288 -26.08 11.59 8.52
C LEU A 288 -25.41 12.54 9.52
N LEU A 289 -24.39 12.07 10.23
CA LEU A 289 -23.66 12.88 11.21
C LEU A 289 -22.69 13.88 10.55
N GLY A 290 -22.30 13.62 9.30
CA GLY A 290 -21.36 14.43 8.55
C GLY A 290 -19.90 14.12 8.87
N ARG A 291 -19.03 14.44 7.90
CA ARG A 291 -17.59 14.14 7.96
C ARG A 291 -16.92 14.77 9.17
N SER A 292 -17.15 16.06 9.40
CA SER A 292 -16.46 16.80 10.46
C SER A 292 -16.81 16.28 11.86
N SER A 293 -18.04 15.82 12.09
CA SER A 293 -18.48 15.28 13.39
C SER A 293 -17.89 13.92 13.72
N VAL A 294 -17.62 13.10 12.69
CA VAL A 294 -17.15 11.72 12.81
C VAL A 294 -15.62 11.63 12.76
N SER A 295 -14.99 12.36 11.84
CA SER A 295 -13.55 12.20 11.54
C SER A 295 -12.67 13.31 12.09
N CYS A 296 -13.25 14.44 12.50
CA CYS A 296 -12.48 15.60 12.95
C CYS A 296 -12.76 15.94 14.42
N HIS A 297 -11.72 16.45 15.08
CA HIS A 297 -11.78 16.96 16.44
C HIS A 297 -11.28 18.40 16.43
N LEU A 298 -12.06 19.29 17.05
CA LEU A 298 -11.65 20.68 17.25
C LEU A 298 -10.88 20.76 18.56
N ASP A 299 -9.58 21.05 18.49
CA ASP A 299 -8.78 21.31 19.67
C ASP A 299 -9.16 22.68 20.26
N SER A 300 -9.88 22.64 21.38
CA SER A 300 -10.34 23.83 22.11
C SER A 300 -9.21 24.76 22.60
N GLN A 301 -7.98 24.27 22.75
CA GLN A 301 -6.86 25.09 23.21
C GLN A 301 -6.22 25.91 22.09
N HIS A 302 -6.32 25.45 20.84
CA HIS A 302 -5.60 26.05 19.71
C HIS A 302 -6.52 26.51 18.56
N GLU A 303 -7.82 26.18 18.62
CA GLU A 303 -8.83 26.42 17.57
C GLU A 303 -8.47 25.78 16.22
N VAL A 304 -7.84 24.60 16.27
CA VAL A 304 -7.41 23.86 15.09
C VAL A 304 -8.23 22.58 14.96
N SER A 305 -8.80 22.36 13.77
CA SER A 305 -9.49 21.11 13.45
C SER A 305 -8.46 20.09 12.94
N ILE A 306 -8.33 18.99 13.66
CA ILE A 306 -7.41 17.88 13.37
C ILE A 306 -8.18 16.60 13.08
N LEU A 307 -7.59 15.72 12.30
CA LEU A 307 -8.08 14.36 12.06
C LEU A 307 -7.89 13.54 13.34
N ILE A 308 -8.90 12.77 13.73
CA ILE A 308 -8.89 12.02 14.99
C ILE A 308 -7.82 10.93 14.95
N GLN A 309 -6.94 10.92 15.97
CA GLN A 309 -5.91 9.89 16.20
C GLN A 309 -6.18 9.01 17.43
N GLU A 310 -7.12 9.44 18.28
CA GLU A 310 -7.63 8.65 19.41
C GLU A 310 -9.14 8.60 19.31
N GLY A 311 -9.66 7.64 18.55
CA GLY A 311 -11.09 7.50 18.28
C GLY A 311 -11.97 7.46 19.54
N VAL A 312 -11.42 6.97 20.67
CA VAL A 312 -12.12 6.86 21.97
C VAL A 312 -12.55 8.23 22.51
N ASP A 313 -11.81 9.30 22.20
CA ASP A 313 -12.12 10.65 22.68
C ASP A 313 -13.26 11.29 21.83
N ASN A 314 -13.71 10.65 20.73
CA ASN A 314 -14.88 11.06 19.93
C ASN A 314 -15.92 9.92 19.83
N ILE A 315 -17.11 10.13 20.42
CA ILE A 315 -18.17 9.13 20.44
C ILE A 315 -18.65 8.73 19.03
N ASN A 316 -18.75 9.66 18.10
CA ASN A 316 -19.22 9.39 16.73
C ASN A 316 -18.20 8.52 16.00
N CYS A 317 -16.92 8.85 16.14
CA CYS A 317 -15.82 8.06 15.60
C CYS A 317 -15.82 6.64 16.17
N THR A 318 -15.94 6.52 17.49
CA THR A 318 -15.99 5.22 18.19
C THR A 318 -17.18 4.37 17.72
N VAL A 319 -18.38 4.96 17.59
CA VAL A 319 -19.57 4.25 17.13
C VAL A 319 -19.39 3.74 15.69
N VAL A 320 -18.91 4.61 14.78
CA VAL A 320 -18.65 4.21 13.39
C VAL A 320 -17.58 3.11 13.32
N PHE A 321 -16.50 3.24 14.11
CA PHE A 321 -15.48 2.21 14.22
C PHE A 321 -16.04 0.88 14.74
N MET A 322 -16.83 0.88 15.82
CA MET A 322 -17.44 -0.33 16.37
C MET A 322 -18.32 -1.01 15.33
N LEU A 323 -19.19 -0.26 14.64
CA LEU A 323 -20.09 -0.81 13.63
C LEU A 323 -19.32 -1.39 12.42
N LEU A 324 -18.29 -0.69 11.94
CA LEU A 324 -17.49 -1.18 10.81
C LEU A 324 -16.61 -2.37 11.21
N TYR A 325 -15.85 -2.23 12.29
CA TYR A 325 -14.83 -3.21 12.66
C TYR A 325 -15.45 -4.50 13.20
N TYR A 326 -16.37 -4.42 14.19
CA TYR A 326 -16.95 -5.62 14.79
C TYR A 326 -17.74 -6.44 13.77
N PHE A 327 -18.64 -5.81 13.01
CA PHE A 327 -19.46 -6.53 12.04
C PHE A 327 -18.69 -6.93 10.78
N GLY A 328 -17.66 -6.18 10.37
CA GLY A 328 -16.75 -6.60 9.31
C GLY A 328 -15.91 -7.82 9.71
N MET A 329 -15.42 -7.86 10.95
CA MET A 329 -14.70 -9.00 11.48
C MET A 329 -15.63 -10.21 11.70
N ALA A 330 -16.83 -9.99 12.22
CA ALA A 330 -17.83 -11.04 12.37
C ALA A 330 -18.23 -11.65 11.03
N SER A 331 -18.45 -10.84 9.98
CA SER A 331 -18.77 -11.37 8.64
C SER A 331 -17.63 -12.23 8.09
N ALA A 332 -16.36 -11.82 8.30
CA ALA A 332 -15.20 -12.61 7.92
C ALA A 332 -15.12 -13.96 8.67
N THR A 333 -15.42 -13.98 9.98
CA THR A 333 -15.47 -15.26 10.73
C THR A 333 -16.64 -16.14 10.30
N TRP A 334 -17.80 -15.56 9.96
CA TRP A 334 -18.93 -16.31 9.41
C TRP A 334 -18.66 -16.88 8.03
N TRP A 335 -17.86 -16.20 7.20
CA TRP A 335 -17.34 -16.76 5.96
C TRP A 335 -16.48 -18.01 6.22
N VAL A 336 -15.61 -17.98 7.23
CA VAL A 336 -14.84 -19.15 7.67
C VAL A 336 -15.75 -20.26 8.16
N VAL A 337 -16.76 -19.95 8.99
CA VAL A 337 -17.76 -20.94 9.44
C VAL A 337 -18.52 -21.55 8.25
N LEU A 338 -18.90 -20.75 7.25
CA LEU A 338 -19.58 -21.24 6.05
C LEU A 338 -18.69 -22.23 5.28
N THR A 339 -17.42 -21.88 5.04
CA THR A 339 -16.49 -22.76 4.33
C THR A 339 -16.18 -24.05 5.10
N VAL A 340 -16.02 -23.98 6.42
CA VAL A 340 -15.86 -25.15 7.29
C VAL A 340 -17.11 -26.04 7.24
N THR A 341 -18.30 -25.48 7.39
CA THR A 341 -19.54 -26.26 7.36
C THR A 341 -19.82 -26.86 5.98
N TRP A 342 -19.46 -26.16 4.90
CA TRP A 342 -19.45 -26.71 3.53
C TRP A 342 -18.49 -27.90 3.40
N PHE A 343 -17.27 -27.76 3.89
CA PHE A 343 -16.29 -28.84 3.86
C PHE A 343 -16.75 -30.07 4.66
N LEU A 344 -17.33 -29.87 5.86
CA LEU A 344 -17.88 -30.95 6.67
C LEU A 344 -19.04 -31.67 5.96
N SER A 345 -19.91 -30.92 5.29
CA SER A 345 -21.07 -31.47 4.57
C SER A 345 -20.66 -32.20 3.27
N ALA A 346 -19.87 -31.56 2.41
CA ALA A 346 -19.52 -32.09 1.09
C ALA A 346 -18.30 -33.03 1.13
N GLY A 347 -17.28 -32.69 1.91
CA GLY A 347 -16.03 -33.44 2.00
C GLY A 347 -16.10 -34.62 2.98
N LEU A 348 -16.64 -34.39 4.18
CA LEU A 348 -16.76 -35.42 5.22
C LEU A 348 -18.14 -36.07 5.32
N ARG A 349 -19.08 -35.70 4.43
CA ARG A 349 -20.44 -36.25 4.36
C ARG A 349 -21.21 -36.18 5.68
N TRP A 350 -21.02 -35.12 6.45
CA TRP A 350 -21.82 -34.91 7.66
C TRP A 350 -23.27 -34.60 7.31
N SER A 351 -24.21 -35.19 8.05
CA SER A 351 -25.63 -34.82 7.94
C SER A 351 -25.86 -33.43 8.55
N HIS A 352 -26.90 -32.73 8.06
CA HIS A 352 -27.29 -31.42 8.57
C HIS A 352 -27.55 -31.44 10.10
N GLU A 353 -28.11 -32.54 10.63
CA GLU A 353 -28.32 -32.76 12.07
C GLU A 353 -26.99 -32.79 12.86
N ARG A 354 -25.96 -33.44 12.32
CA ARG A 354 -24.64 -33.55 12.95
C ARG A 354 -23.92 -32.20 12.99
N VAL A 355 -24.03 -31.42 11.91
CA VAL A 355 -23.50 -30.05 11.85
C VAL A 355 -24.25 -29.17 12.84
N GLN A 356 -25.58 -29.27 12.90
CA GLN A 356 -26.41 -28.48 13.80
C GLN A 356 -26.15 -28.77 15.29
N LYS A 357 -25.76 -30.00 15.66
CA LYS A 357 -25.32 -30.32 17.03
C LYS A 357 -24.13 -29.48 17.50
N HIS A 358 -23.31 -28.97 16.57
CA HIS A 358 -22.15 -28.12 16.85
C HIS A 358 -22.43 -26.61 16.68
N MET A 359 -23.69 -26.22 16.47
CA MET A 359 -24.09 -24.82 16.26
C MET A 359 -23.54 -23.87 17.32
N THR A 360 -23.61 -24.23 18.60
CA THR A 360 -23.12 -23.38 19.71
C THR A 360 -21.64 -23.03 19.55
N ALA A 361 -20.82 -23.98 19.09
CA ALA A 361 -19.39 -23.74 18.86
C ALA A 361 -19.17 -22.76 17.71
N PHE A 362 -19.90 -22.92 16.60
CA PHE A 362 -19.80 -22.00 15.46
C PHE A 362 -20.14 -20.56 15.86
N HIS A 363 -21.23 -20.36 16.61
CA HIS A 363 -21.60 -19.04 17.10
C HIS A 363 -20.54 -18.47 18.05
N PHE A 364 -20.01 -19.28 18.97
CA PHE A 364 -18.95 -18.83 19.88
C PHE A 364 -17.72 -18.32 19.12
N PHE A 365 -17.21 -19.11 18.16
CA PHE A 365 -16.04 -18.73 17.36
C PHE A 365 -16.31 -17.61 16.35
N ALA A 366 -17.56 -17.39 15.95
CA ALA A 366 -17.91 -16.29 15.06
C ALA A 366 -18.07 -14.94 15.81
N TRP A 367 -18.55 -14.94 17.05
CA TRP A 367 -18.86 -13.69 17.76
C TRP A 367 -17.81 -13.26 18.77
N VAL A 368 -17.23 -14.22 19.51
CA VAL A 368 -16.31 -13.90 20.61
C VAL A 368 -14.98 -13.32 20.12
N PRO A 369 -14.30 -13.89 19.10
CA PRO A 369 -13.03 -13.34 18.64
C PRO A 369 -13.15 -11.90 18.11
N PRO A 370 -14.12 -11.54 17.24
CA PRO A 370 -14.33 -10.14 16.84
C PRO A 370 -14.59 -9.20 18.03
N ALA A 371 -15.37 -9.64 19.03
CA ALA A 371 -15.65 -8.84 20.23
C ALA A 371 -14.37 -8.56 21.02
N VAL A 372 -13.58 -9.60 21.32
CA VAL A 372 -12.30 -9.46 22.03
C VAL A 372 -11.34 -8.55 21.28
N GLN A 373 -11.24 -8.70 19.96
CA GLN A 373 -10.39 -7.86 19.11
C GLN A 373 -10.81 -6.40 19.15
N THR A 374 -12.12 -6.14 19.13
CA THR A 374 -12.68 -4.78 19.19
C THR A 374 -12.37 -4.12 20.54
N ILE A 375 -12.56 -4.86 21.64
CA ILE A 375 -12.24 -4.40 23.00
C ILE A 375 -10.75 -4.07 23.12
N VAL A 376 -9.88 -4.95 22.63
CA VAL A 376 -8.42 -4.76 22.67
C VAL A 376 -8.00 -3.50 21.90
N ILE A 377 -8.54 -3.26 20.70
CA ILE A 377 -8.23 -2.04 19.92
C ILE A 377 -8.67 -0.78 20.64
N LEU A 378 -9.87 -0.77 21.21
CA LEU A 378 -10.38 0.37 21.97
C LEU A 378 -9.57 0.62 23.24
N ALA A 379 -9.19 -0.44 23.96
CA ALA A 379 -8.35 -0.34 25.15
C ALA A 379 -6.95 0.22 24.82
N MET A 380 -6.39 -0.16 23.66
CA MET A 380 -5.10 0.36 23.17
C MET A 380 -5.20 1.76 22.55
N ARG A 381 -6.41 2.33 22.40
CA ARG A 381 -6.66 3.64 21.76
C ARG A 381 -6.07 3.78 20.35
N VAL A 382 -5.97 2.68 19.59
CA VAL A 382 -5.41 2.68 18.21
C VAL A 382 -6.50 2.80 17.15
N VAL A 383 -7.35 3.82 17.27
CA VAL A 383 -8.44 4.09 16.32
C VAL A 383 -8.21 5.46 15.69
N ASP A 384 -8.00 5.46 14.38
CA ASP A 384 -7.70 6.66 13.59
C ASP A 384 -8.83 6.92 12.60
N ALA A 385 -9.09 8.19 12.30
CA ALA A 385 -9.95 8.56 11.20
C ALA A 385 -9.21 8.44 9.85
N ASP A 386 -9.91 7.89 8.85
CA ASP A 386 -9.43 7.71 7.49
C ASP A 386 -9.66 8.98 6.66
N GLU A 387 -8.61 9.50 6.01
CA GLU A 387 -8.69 10.73 5.22
C GLU A 387 -9.63 10.63 4.01
N PRO A 388 -9.53 9.66 3.09
CA PRO A 388 -10.39 9.66 1.91
C PRO A 388 -11.88 9.49 2.26
N THR A 389 -12.23 8.57 3.17
CA THR A 389 -13.65 8.25 3.47
C THR A 389 -14.25 9.04 4.63
N GLY A 390 -13.43 9.58 5.54
CA GLY A 390 -13.91 10.22 6.76
C GLY A 390 -14.62 9.25 7.72
N THR A 391 -14.28 7.96 7.65
CA THR A 391 -14.71 6.92 8.60
C THR A 391 -13.63 6.66 9.65
N CYS A 392 -13.94 5.93 10.72
CA CYS A 392 -12.95 5.57 11.74
C CYS A 392 -12.59 4.09 11.66
N LEU A 393 -11.29 3.81 11.56
CA LEU A 393 -10.73 2.48 11.33
C LEU A 393 -9.62 2.20 12.35
N ARG A 394 -9.10 0.97 12.35
CA ARG A 394 -7.94 0.63 13.16
C ARG A 394 -6.72 1.41 12.64
N GLY A 395 -6.12 2.21 13.51
CA GLY A 395 -4.87 2.90 13.27
C GLY A 395 -3.66 1.97 13.28
N GLN A 396 -2.60 2.35 12.58
CA GLN A 396 -1.31 1.66 12.70
C GLN A 396 -0.52 2.25 13.88
N PRO A 397 -0.13 1.45 14.90
CA PRO A 397 0.73 1.94 15.95
C PRO A 397 2.11 2.30 15.38
N GLU A 398 2.75 3.36 15.90
CA GLU A 398 4.07 3.80 15.43
C GLU A 398 5.15 2.71 15.47
N GLN A 399 5.08 1.77 16.42
CA GLN A 399 6.01 0.64 16.51
C GLN A 399 5.82 -0.42 15.41
N ALA A 400 4.67 -0.45 14.74
CA ALA A 400 4.44 -1.31 13.56
C ALA A 400 4.91 -0.67 12.24
N ARG A 401 5.41 0.57 12.26
CA ARG A 401 6.18 1.15 11.14
C ARG A 401 7.64 0.67 11.12
N ALA A 402 8.09 -0.04 12.15
CA ALA A 402 9.33 -0.81 12.14
C ALA A 402 9.08 -2.21 11.52
N PRO A 403 10.04 -2.80 10.78
CA PRO A 403 9.83 -3.96 9.90
C PRO A 403 9.62 -5.30 10.64
N GLY A 404 9.42 -5.30 11.96
CA GLY A 404 9.50 -6.51 12.79
C GLY A 404 8.29 -6.82 13.65
N PHE A 405 7.34 -5.90 13.82
CA PHE A 405 6.16 -6.10 14.68
C PHE A 405 4.88 -5.89 13.90
N THR A 406 4.59 -6.81 12.99
CA THR A 406 3.22 -6.93 12.49
C THR A 406 2.42 -7.75 13.49
N LEU A 407 1.42 -7.12 14.12
CA LEU A 407 0.25 -7.85 14.62
C LEU A 407 -0.56 -8.31 13.39
N SER A 408 0.05 -9.15 12.55
CA SER A 408 -0.42 -9.60 11.23
C SER A 408 -1.48 -10.71 11.33
N CYS A 409 -1.90 -11.09 12.54
CA CYS A 409 -2.95 -12.08 12.75
C CYS A 409 -4.38 -11.50 12.82
N LEU A 410 -4.56 -10.21 12.52
CA LEU A 410 -5.88 -9.57 12.53
C LEU A 410 -6.20 -9.08 11.12
N PRO A 411 -7.24 -9.63 10.45
CA PRO A 411 -7.64 -9.18 9.13
C PRO A 411 -7.88 -7.68 9.14
N SER A 412 -6.97 -6.92 8.54
CA SER A 412 -7.24 -5.57 8.09
C SER A 412 -8.11 -5.71 6.83
N SER A 413 -9.42 -5.54 6.97
CA SER A 413 -10.37 -5.53 5.84
C SER A 413 -10.11 -4.39 4.83
N THR A 414 -9.11 -3.54 5.07
CA THR A 414 -8.78 -2.37 4.27
C THR A 414 -7.28 -2.18 3.97
N SER A 415 -6.46 -3.24 3.98
CA SER A 415 -5.04 -3.10 3.56
C SER A 415 -4.89 -2.92 2.04
N TRP A 416 -5.20 -1.74 1.55
CA TRP A 416 -4.42 -1.08 0.49
C TRP A 416 -3.48 -0.10 1.18
N SER A 417 -2.37 -0.61 1.71
CA SER A 417 -1.30 0.22 2.26
C SER A 417 0.01 -0.29 1.68
N VAL A 418 0.71 0.61 1.00
CA VAL A 418 2.03 0.43 0.40
C VAL A 418 3.00 -0.09 1.46
N PRO A 419 3.79 -1.15 1.19
CA PRO A 419 4.76 -1.63 2.16
C PRO A 419 5.88 -0.60 2.31
N SER A 420 6.00 -0.02 3.51
CA SER A 420 7.20 0.70 3.92
C SER A 420 8.30 -0.33 4.14
N SER A 421 9.21 -0.43 3.17
CA SER A 421 10.49 -1.13 3.33
C SER A 421 11.27 -0.46 4.46
N SER A 422 11.58 -1.21 5.50
CA SER A 422 12.57 -0.79 6.49
C SER A 422 13.89 -1.56 6.30
N PRO A 423 15.01 -1.05 6.86
CA PRO A 423 16.36 -1.44 6.51
C PRO A 423 16.76 -2.77 7.16
N GLY A 424 17.62 -3.51 6.46
CA GLY A 424 17.99 -4.88 6.80
C GLY A 424 18.85 -5.06 8.05
N GLU A 425 18.88 -6.31 8.52
CA GLU A 425 19.98 -6.87 9.27
C GLU A 425 20.95 -7.60 8.31
N SER A 426 22.23 -7.50 8.66
CA SER A 426 23.48 -7.99 8.03
C SER A 426 23.99 -7.24 6.79
#